data_AF-A0A0F8VBL7-F1
#
_entry.id   AF-A0A0F8VBL7-F1
#
_cell.length_a   1.000
_cell.length_b   1.000
_cell.length_c   1.000
_cell.angle_alpha   90.00
_cell.angle_beta   90.00
_cell.angle_gamma   90.00
#
_symmetry.space_group_name_H-M   'P 1'
#
loop_
_entity.id
_entity.type
_entity.pdbx_description
1 polymer ?
#
loop_
_entity_poly.entity_id
_entity_poly.type
_entity_poly.pdbx_seq_one_letter_code
_entity_poly.pdbx_strand_id
1 'polypeptide(L)' 'MVKLKFFDLKTKKPFSTDKFDLVSKNNRKMAVAISPSGFKAVRFVKKDFVK' A
#
# COMPACT_ATOMS: atom_id res chain seq x y z
N MET A 1 3.04 -14.19 -5.25
CA MET A 1 2.52 -13.16 -4.32
C MET A 1 2.82 -11.79 -4.92
N VAL A 2 1.81 -10.96 -5.15
CA VAL A 2 2.01 -9.64 -5.75
C VAL A 2 2.68 -8.70 -4.75
N LYS A 3 3.84 -8.13 -5.10
CA LYS A 3 4.51 -7.10 -4.29
C LYS A 3 4.16 -5.72 -4.81
N LEU A 4 3.74 -4.82 -3.92
CA LEU A 4 3.48 -3.43 -4.24
C LEU A 4 4.56 -2.54 -3.64
N LYS A 5 5.00 -1.54 -4.42
CA LYS A 5 5.88 -0.47 -3.97
C LYS A 5 5.05 0.62 -3.28
N PHE A 6 5.36 0.88 -2.02
CA PHE A 6 4.81 1.96 -1.20
C PHE A 6 5.90 3.00 -0.93
N PHE A 7 5.48 4.14 -0.37
CA PHE A 7 6.38 5.19 0.05
C PHE A 7 6.17 5.45 1.54
N ASP A 8 7.25 5.35 2.32
CA ASP A 8 7.25 5.69 3.73
C ASP A 8 7.47 7.21 3.87
N LEU A 9 6.43 7.90 4.34
CA LEU A 9 6.48 9.36 4.51
C LEU A 9 7.42 9.81 5.63
N LYS A 10 7.68 8.96 6.62
CA LYS A 10 8.56 9.30 7.76
C LYS A 10 10.02 9.16 7.38
N THR A 11 10.39 8.04 6.77
CA THR A 11 11.78 7.82 6.32
C THR A 11 12.07 8.43 4.95
N LYS A 12 11.03 8.92 4.25
CA LYS A 12 11.07 9.44 2.87
C LYS A 12 11.68 8.43 1.89
N LYS A 13 11.47 7.14 2.13
CA LYS A 13 12.04 6.04 1.34
C LYS A 13 10.95 5.17 0.74
N PRO A 14 11.13 4.70 -0.51
CA PRO A 14 10.26 3.66 -1.04
C PRO A 14 10.56 2.32 -0.36
N PHE A 15 9.54 1.49 -0.22
CA PHE A 15 9.67 0.10 0.21
C PHE A 15 8.69 -0.78 -0.57
N SER A 16 8.96 -2.08 -0.68
CA SER A 16 8.07 -3.00 -1.37
C SER A 16 7.64 -4.12 -0.42
N THR A 17 6.36 -4.47 -0.45
CA THR A 17 5.81 -5.53 0.39
C THR A 17 4.62 -6.22 -0.28
N ASP A 18 4.44 -7.49 0.03
CA ASP A 18 3.24 -8.31 -0.23
C ASP A 18 2.29 -8.34 0.99
N LYS A 19 2.76 -7.83 2.14
CA LYS A 19 1.98 -7.64 3.37
C LYS A 19 1.23 -6.33 3.31
N PHE A 20 0.12 -6.33 2.59
CA PHE A 20 -0.82 -5.22 2.54
C PHE A 20 -2.27 -5.71 2.50
N ASP A 21 -3.17 -4.85 2.91
CA ASP A 21 -4.62 -5.05 2.83
C ASP A 21 -5.22 -4.18 1.74
N LEU A 22 -6.24 -4.69 1.07
CA LEU A 22 -6.99 -3.93 0.06
C LEU A 22 -8.23 -3.32 0.71
N VAL A 23 -8.34 -2.00 0.63
CA VAL A 23 -9.46 -1.23 1.17
C VAL A 23 -10.12 -0.48 0.03
N SER A 24 -11.45 -0.47 0.00
CA SER A 24 -12.23 0.35 -0.94
C SER A 24 -12.86 1.52 -0.19
N LYS A 25 -12.62 2.75 -0.64
CA LYS A 25 -13.22 3.97 -0.07
C LYS A 25 -13.59 4.93 -1.20
N ASN A 26 -14.83 5.41 -1.21
CA ASN A 26 -15.35 6.35 -2.22
C ASN A 26 -15.07 5.91 -3.67
N ASN A 27 -15.40 4.66 -4.02
CA ASN A 27 -15.12 4.02 -5.32
C ASN A 27 -13.62 3.92 -5.71
N ARG A 28 -12.69 4.24 -4.81
CA ARG A 28 -11.25 4.07 -5.02
C ARG A 28 -10.74 2.88 -4.23
N LYS A 29 -9.98 2.02 -4.89
CA LYS A 29 -9.30 0.89 -4.25
C LYS A 29 -7.88 1.29 -3.87
N MET A 30 -7.51 0.98 -2.64
CA MET A 30 -6.22 1.33 -2.06
C MET A 30 -5.60 0.09 -1.42
N ALA A 31 -4.30 -0.06 -1.59
CA ALA A 31 -3.51 -0.96 -0.79
C ALA A 31 -2.98 -0.20 0.43
N VAL A 32 -3.08 -0.81 1.62
CA VAL A 32 -2.58 -0.25 2.88
C VAL A 32 -1.56 -1.23 3.46
N ALA A 33 -0.36 -0.73 3.75
CA ALA A 33 0.72 -1.51 4.34
C ALA A 33 1.28 -0.81 5.57
N ILE A 34 1.94 -1.58 6.44
CA ILE A 34 2.79 -1.02 7.49
C ILE A 34 4.19 -0.81 6.91
N SER A 35 4.68 0.42 6.98
CA SER A 35 6.03 0.78 6.56
C SER A 35 7.09 0.33 7.58
N PRO A 36 8.37 0.24 7.18
CA PRO A 36 9.46 -0.09 8.11
C PRO A 36 9.56 0.86 9.30
N SER A 37 9.09 2.11 9.17
CA SER A 37 9.03 3.07 10.27
C SER A 37 7.86 2.88 11.24
N GLY A 38 6.99 1.90 10.98
CA GLY A 38 5.81 1.57 11.79
C GLY A 38 4.54 2.32 11.40
N PHE A 39 4.60 3.23 10.42
CA PHE A 39 3.44 4.04 10.00
C PHE A 39 2.69 3.38 8.84
N LYS A 40 1.39 3.69 8.73
CA LYS A 40 0.58 3.26 7.59
C LYS A 40 1.02 3.97 6.32
N ALA A 41 1.28 3.20 5.27
CA ALA A 41 1.51 3.68 3.93
C ALA A 41 0.36 3.25 3.02
N VAL A 42 -0.09 4.16 2.15
CA VAL A 42 -1.23 3.93 1.26
C VAL A 42 -0.79 4.07 -0.18
N ARG A 43 -1.27 3.17 -1.05
CA ARG A 43 -1.08 3.23 -2.50
C ARG A 43 -2.42 3.03 -3.20
N PHE A 44 -2.76 3.91 -4.12
CA PHE A 44 -3.91 3.69 -4.99
C PHE A 44 -3.63 2.56 -5.98
N VAL A 45 -4.59 1.65 -6.14
CA VAL A 45 -4.53 0.55 -7.10
C VAL A 45 -5.74 0.61 -8.03
N LYS A 46 -5.65 -0.07 -9.18
CA LYS A 46 -6.80 -0.21 -10.09
C LYS A 46 -7.97 -0.89 -9.36
N LYS A 47 -9.20 -0.58 -9.76
CA LYS A 47 -10.42 -1.15 -9.17
C LYS A 47 -10.41 -2.69 -9.20
N ASP A 48 -9.85 -3.25 -10.28
CA ASP A 48 -9.83 -4.70 -10.53
C ASP A 48 -8.57 -5.38 -9.98
N PHE A 49 -7.77 -4.68 -9.18
CA PHE A 49 -6.56 -5.25 -8.61
C PHE A 49 -6.89 -6.38 -7.61
N VAL A 50 -6.30 -7.55 -7.81
CA VAL A 50 -6.41 -8.73 -6.94
C VAL A 50 -5.02 -9.05 -6.36
N LYS A 51 -4.97 -9.51 -5.12
CA LYS A 51 -3.74 -9.77 -4.35
C LYS A 51 -3.08 -11.11 -4.72
#